data_AF-A0A956MPG1-F1
#
_entry.id   AF-A0A956MPG1-F1
#
_cell.length_a   1.000
_cell.length_b   1.000
_cell.length_c   1.000
_cell.angle_alpha   90.00
_cell.angle_beta   90.00
_cell.angle_gamma   90.00
#
_symmetry.space_group_name_H-M   'P 1'
#
loop_
_entity.id
_entity.type
_entity.pdbx_description
1 polymer ?
#
loop_
_entity_poly.entity_id
_entity_poly.type
_entity_poly.pdbx_seq_one_letter_code
_entity_poly.pdbx_strand_id
1 'polypeptide(L)' 'MSEKVITLNRKARHNYEIIDTMEAGIVLLGTEVKSLRDGRINLKDS' A
#
# COMPACT_ATOMS: atom_id res chain seq x y z
N MET A 1 -9.31 16.34 8.04
CA MET A 1 -8.98 15.41 6.94
C MET A 1 -8.33 14.20 7.57
N SER A 2 -8.89 13.00 7.37
CA SER A 2 -8.35 11.76 7.95
C SER A 2 -7.65 10.99 6.85
N GLU A 3 -6.32 10.83 6.96
CA GLU A 3 -5.57 9.91 6.11
C GLU A 3 -5.99 8.49 6.46
N LYS A 4 -6.82 7.90 5.60
CA LYS A 4 -7.21 6.50 5.74
C LYS A 4 -6.10 5.64 5.14
N VAL A 5 -5.36 4.94 5.99
CA VAL A 5 -4.42 3.89 5.57
C VAL A 5 -5.22 2.83 4.82
N ILE A 6 -5.07 2.78 3.49
CA ILE A 6 -5.81 1.83 2.64
C ILE A 6 -5.28 0.43 2.89
N THR A 7 -3.95 0.26 2.89
CA THR A 7 -3.33 -1.04 3.20
C THR A 7 -1.90 -0.88 3.69
N LEU A 8 -1.45 -1.87 4.45
CA LEU A 8 -0.10 -2.01 4.96
C LEU A 8 0.49 -3.37 4.54
N ASN A 9 1.74 -3.38 4.07
CA ASN A 9 2.48 -4.63 3.83
C ASN A 9 3.02 -5.21 5.15
N ARG A 10 2.27 -6.12 5.77
CA ARG A 10 2.67 -6.78 7.02
C ARG A 10 3.85 -7.75 6.83
N LYS A 11 3.99 -8.36 5.65
CA LYS A 11 5.08 -9.30 5.33
C LYS A 11 6.43 -8.57 5.32
N ALA A 12 6.47 -7.37 4.73
CA ALA A 12 7.70 -6.57 4.70
C ALA A 12 8.22 -6.24 6.10
N ARG A 13 7.32 -5.90 7.04
CA ARG A 13 7.69 -5.60 8.45
C ARG A 13 8.16 -6.80 9.26
N HIS A 14 7.81 -8.01 8.84
CA HIS A 14 8.23 -9.23 9.51
C HIS A 14 9.54 -9.77 8.92
N ASN A 15 9.75 -9.62 7.61
CA ASN A 15 10.88 -10.20 6.91
C ASN A 15 12.09 -9.27 6.83
N TYR A 16 11.89 -7.96 6.96
CA TYR A 16 12.93 -6.95 6.82
C TYR A 16 12.89 -5.96 7.98
N GLU A 17 14.06 -5.43 8.31
CA GLU A 17 14.19 -4.29 9.20
C GLU A 17 14.07 -3.00 8.39
N ILE A 18 13.13 -2.14 8.77
CA ILE A 18 12.92 -0.85 8.11
C ILE A 18 13.89 0.15 8.73
N ILE A 19 14.90 0.55 7.97
CA ILE A 19 15.92 1.51 8.40
C ILE A 19 15.44 2.96 8.17
N ASP A 20 14.67 3.18 7.10
CA ASP A 20 14.13 4.49 6.75
C ASP A 20 12.77 4.38 6.04
N THR A 21 11.94 5.40 6.17
CA THR A 21 10.61 5.50 5.54
C THR A 21 10.54 6.74 4.66
N MET A 22 10.19 6.54 3.40
CA MET A 22 10.06 7.61 2.41
C MET A 22 8.62 7.71 1.90
N GLU A 23 8.16 8.93 1.69
CA GLU A 23 6.87 9.20 1.04
C GLU A 23 7.05 9.11 -0.47
N ALA A 24 6.18 8.33 -1.11
CA ALA A 24 6.16 8.17 -2.56
C ALA A 24 4.74 8.35 -3.10
N GLY A 25 4.62 8.98 -4.25
CA GLY A 25 3.38 9.07 -5.01
C GLY A 25 3.42 8.14 -6.22
N ILE A 26 2.38 7.32 -6.40
CA ILE A 26 2.21 6.51 -7.60
C ILE A 26 0.98 7.00 -8.36
N VAL A 27 1.12 7.17 -9.67
CA VAL A 27 0.00 7.52 -10.55
C VAL A 27 -0.72 6.23 -10.92
N LEU A 28 -2.00 6.15 -10.55
CA LEU A 28 -2.83 4.98 -10.76
C LEU A 28 -3.84 5.23 -11.89
N LEU A 29 -4.21 4.14 -12.57
CA LEU A 29 -5.28 4.15 -13.56
C LEU A 29 -6.64 3.95 -12.87
N GLY A 30 -7.72 4.42 -13.51
CA GLY A 30 -9.04 4.50 -12.87
C GLY A 30 -9.59 3.19 -12.29
N THR A 31 -9.22 2.05 -12.87
CA THR A 31 -9.59 0.71 -12.38
C THR A 31 -8.86 0.34 -11.08
N GLU A 32 -7.60 0.74 -10.92
CA GLU A 32 -6.79 0.49 -9.73
C GLU A 32 -7.28 1.33 -8.55
N VAL A 33 -7.65 2.59 -8.80
CA VAL A 33 -8.27 3.47 -7.79
C VAL A 33 -9.56 2.86 -7.23
N LYS A 34 -10.38 2.23 -8.09
CA LYS A 34 -11.61 1.58 -7.66
C LYS A 34 -11.32 0.37 -6.77
N SER A 35 -10.39 -0.50 -7.19
CA SER A 35 -9.99 -1.69 -6.41
C SER A 35 -9.41 -1.33 -5.03
N LEU A 36 -8.63 -0.25 -4.94
CA LEU A 36 -8.11 0.27 -3.67
C LEU A 36 -9.20 0.75 -2.72
N ARG A 37 -10.18 1.49 -3.24
CA ARG A 37 -11.33 1.97 -2.46
C ARG A 37 -12.18 0.81 -1.95
N ASP A 38 -12.32 -0.24 -2.75
CA ASP A 38 -13.03 -1.47 -2.41
C ASP A 38 -12.23 -2.39 -1.46
N GLY A 39 -11.02 -1.98 -1.03
CA GLY A 39 -10.17 -2.73 -0.11
C GLY A 39 -9.57 -4.01 -0.71
N ARG A 40 -9.68 -4.19 -2.03
CA ARG A 40 -9.13 -5.33 -2.77
C ARG A 40 -7.72 -5.00 -3.24
N ILE A 41 -6.80 -4.78 -2.31
CA ILE A 41 -5.38 -4.78 -2.62
C ILE A 41 -4.76 -6.09 -2.16
N ASN A 42 -3.82 -6.59 -2.94
CA ASN A 42 -2.95 -7.66 -2.52
C ASN A 42 -1.51 -7.20 -2.69
N LEU A 43 -0.81 -6.91 -1.58
CA LEU A 43 0.63 -6.60 -1.57
C LEU A 43 1.48 -7.88 -1.52
N LYS A 44 0.93 -8.98 -2.03
CA LYS A 44 1.51 -10.31 -1.96
C LYS A 44 1.91 -10.72 -3.37
N ASP A 45 3.04 -10.21 -3.84
CA ASP A 45 3.73 -10.74 -5.02
C ASP A 45 5.25 -10.66 -4.81
N SER A 46 5.91 -11.75 -5.26
CA SER A 46 7.30 -12.22 -5.12
C SER A 46 8.25 -11.49 -4.15
#